data_AF-J7H0W7-F1
#
_entry.id   AF-J7H0W7-F1
#
_cell.length_a   1.000
_cell.length_b   1.000
_cell.length_c   1.000
_cell.angle_alpha   90.00
_cell.angle_beta   90.00
_cell.angle_gamma   90.00
#
_symmetry.space_group_name_H-M   'P 1'
#
loop_
_entity.id
_entity.type
_entity.pdbx_description
1 polymer ?
#
loop_
_entity_poly.entity_id
_entity_poly.type
_entity_poly.pdbx_seq_one_letter_code
_entity_poly.pdbx_strand_id
1 'polypeptide(L)'
;SRVHQYAPETASPVRLLWLAARRDRSTFTSGAGLDYDTLVKGELDPATLARFAATLAGQGLDLADYHLLPVHPWQWWNKLSVSFAAEVAQQRLVLLGEGDDAYLAQQSIRTFFNTSHPDKHYVKTAMSVLNMGFMRGLSAAYMEATPAINDWLAQLIAGDEVFRAARFSIIRERAAIGYHHRQYERATDRYSPYRKMLAALWRESPVPQLGEGQRLATMASLLHTDADGASLAGALIAESGLAPEVWLRRYLDAYLVPVLHSFYQYDLVYMPHGENVILVIEDGAVDRVIFKDIAEEICVMDPDAVLPPAVERIKAEVPEEMKILSIFTDVFDCYLRFLNAALAGEGVLDEDTFWRTAAESVRAYQESMPQLADKSPSTTVRATSA
;
A
#
# COMPACT_ATOMS: atom_id res chain seq x y z
N SER A 1 -1.87 28.20 -3.99
CA SER A 1 -0.98 27.61 -2.97
C SER A 1 -0.51 26.24 -3.47
N ARG A 2 0.64 25.71 -3.02
CA ARG A 2 1.12 24.36 -3.43
C ARG A 2 0.20 23.22 -2.96
N VAL A 3 -0.68 23.47 -1.98
CA VAL A 3 -1.70 22.51 -1.52
C VAL A 3 -2.66 22.16 -2.66
N HIS A 4 -3.16 23.15 -3.43
CA HIS A 4 -4.11 22.87 -4.50
C HIS A 4 -3.54 22.01 -5.64
N GLN A 5 -2.22 21.93 -5.79
CA GLN A 5 -1.58 21.16 -6.86
C GLN A 5 -1.34 19.70 -6.53
N TYR A 6 -1.20 19.34 -5.25
CA TYR A 6 -0.71 18.01 -4.85
C TYR A 6 -1.61 17.31 -3.83
N ALA A 7 -2.62 17.99 -3.30
CA ALA A 7 -3.55 17.38 -2.36
C ALA A 7 -4.52 16.44 -3.13
N PRO A 8 -4.73 15.19 -2.66
CA PRO A 8 -5.52 14.19 -3.39
C PRO A 8 -6.94 14.65 -3.72
N GLU A 9 -7.57 15.42 -2.84
CA GLU A 9 -8.93 15.92 -2.97
C GLU A 9 -9.12 16.91 -4.12
N THR A 10 -8.05 17.50 -4.66
CA THR A 10 -8.16 18.40 -5.81
C THR A 10 -8.16 17.67 -7.15
N ALA A 11 -7.84 16.37 -7.15
CA ALA A 11 -7.68 15.55 -8.35
C ALA A 11 -6.87 16.26 -9.46
N SER A 12 -5.90 17.09 -9.06
CA SER A 12 -5.07 17.83 -10.01
C SER A 12 -4.04 16.90 -10.64
N PRO A 13 -3.93 16.85 -11.98
CA PRO A 13 -2.91 16.05 -12.64
C PRO A 13 -1.49 16.47 -12.21
N VAL A 14 -0.67 15.49 -11.85
CA VAL A 14 0.73 15.66 -11.48
C VAL A 14 1.60 14.94 -12.50
N ARG A 15 2.62 15.62 -13.01
CA ARG A 15 3.72 15.00 -13.74
C ARG A 15 4.89 14.80 -12.81
N LEU A 16 5.39 13.57 -12.72
CA LEU A 16 6.57 13.28 -11.90
C LEU A 16 7.81 13.89 -12.55
N LEU A 17 8.70 14.42 -11.72
CA LEU A 17 10.05 14.78 -12.18
C LEU A 17 10.90 13.52 -12.22
N TRP A 18 11.84 13.46 -13.15
CA TRP A 18 12.81 12.37 -13.24
C TRP A 18 14.23 12.89 -12.99
N LEU A 19 14.97 12.13 -12.18
CA LEU A 19 16.39 12.34 -11.95
C LEU A 19 17.18 11.19 -12.55
N ALA A 20 18.35 11.49 -13.10
CA ALA A 20 19.41 10.51 -13.25
C ALA A 20 20.22 10.47 -11.95
N ALA A 21 20.26 9.32 -11.29
CA ALA A 21 21.00 9.09 -10.06
C ALA A 21 22.19 8.15 -10.33
N ARG A 22 23.41 8.57 -9.97
CA ARG A 22 24.62 7.75 -10.15
C ARG A 22 24.45 6.36 -9.55
N ARG A 23 24.85 5.32 -10.29
CA ARG A 23 24.73 3.93 -9.83
C ARG A 23 25.55 3.64 -8.56
N ASP A 24 26.70 4.30 -8.35
CA ASP A 24 27.47 4.14 -7.10
C ASP A 24 26.81 4.77 -5.85
N ARG A 25 25.71 5.52 -6.05
CA ARG A 25 24.92 6.17 -5.02
C ARG A 25 23.48 5.71 -4.98
N SER A 26 23.07 4.79 -5.83
CA SER A 26 21.68 4.33 -5.90
C SER A 26 21.61 2.82 -6.05
N THR A 27 20.68 2.22 -5.32
CA THR A 27 20.42 0.80 -5.36
C THR A 27 19.05 0.59 -5.98
N PHE A 28 19.00 -0.17 -7.07
CA PHE A 28 17.76 -0.64 -7.68
C PHE A 28 17.54 -2.10 -7.27
N THR A 29 16.31 -2.43 -6.90
CA THR A 29 15.87 -3.79 -6.60
C THR A 29 14.56 -4.08 -7.32
N SER A 30 14.37 -5.32 -7.73
CA SER A 30 13.15 -5.77 -8.40
C SER A 30 12.78 -7.18 -7.96
N GLY A 31 11.50 -7.49 -8.11
CA GLY A 31 10.95 -8.81 -7.85
C GLY A 31 11.21 -9.78 -9.01
N ALA A 32 10.85 -11.03 -8.79
CA ALA A 32 11.00 -12.12 -9.74
C ALA A 32 10.33 -11.78 -11.09
N GLY A 33 11.04 -12.03 -12.18
CA GLY A 33 10.57 -11.79 -13.55
C GLY A 33 10.61 -10.33 -14.01
N LEU A 34 11.31 -9.45 -13.28
CA LEU A 34 11.49 -8.05 -13.67
C LEU A 34 12.95 -7.62 -13.46
N ASP A 35 13.52 -6.92 -14.44
CA ASP A 35 14.81 -6.23 -14.32
C ASP A 35 14.65 -4.72 -14.56
N TYR A 36 15.74 -3.98 -14.34
CA TYR A 36 15.75 -2.52 -14.47
C TYR A 36 15.37 -2.05 -15.88
N ASP A 37 15.95 -2.67 -16.91
CA ASP A 37 15.73 -2.24 -18.30
C ASP A 37 14.29 -2.50 -18.75
N THR A 38 13.72 -3.64 -18.35
CA THR A 38 12.34 -4.02 -18.63
C THR A 38 11.37 -3.09 -17.92
N LEU A 39 11.61 -2.77 -16.65
CA LEU A 39 10.79 -1.79 -15.91
C LEU A 39 10.82 -0.43 -16.60
N VAL A 40 12.02 0.11 -16.86
CA VAL A 40 12.18 1.45 -17.43
C VAL A 40 11.54 1.56 -18.81
N LYS A 41 11.68 0.56 -19.67
CA LYS A 41 11.04 0.53 -21.01
C LYS A 41 9.53 0.34 -20.95
N GLY A 42 9.00 -0.29 -19.90
CA GLY A 42 7.56 -0.42 -19.68
C GLY A 42 6.93 0.85 -19.10
N GLU A 43 7.67 1.59 -18.27
CA GLU A 43 7.19 2.81 -17.61
C GLU A 43 7.35 4.07 -18.46
N LEU A 44 8.44 4.17 -19.23
CA LEU A 44 8.80 5.35 -20.01
C LEU A 44 8.85 5.07 -21.51
N ASP A 45 8.21 5.94 -22.28
CA ASP A 45 8.20 5.83 -23.73
C ASP A 45 9.60 6.02 -24.33
N PRO A 46 9.90 5.39 -25.47
CA PRO A 46 11.21 5.50 -26.12
C PRO A 46 11.65 6.95 -26.39
N ALA A 47 10.70 7.84 -26.72
CA ALA A 47 10.99 9.25 -26.95
C ALA A 47 11.42 9.99 -25.67
N THR A 48 10.81 9.66 -24.52
CA THR A 48 11.19 10.19 -23.21
C THR A 48 12.59 9.71 -22.82
N LEU A 49 12.88 8.42 -23.02
CA LEU A 49 14.21 7.84 -22.76
C LEU A 49 15.29 8.48 -23.64
N ALA A 50 15.03 8.67 -24.93
CA ALA A 50 15.95 9.35 -25.83
C ALA A 50 16.21 10.81 -25.41
N ARG A 51 15.16 11.52 -24.96
CA ARG A 51 15.27 12.88 -24.42
C ARG A 51 16.14 12.92 -23.16
N PHE A 52 15.94 11.98 -22.24
CA PHE A 52 16.75 11.89 -21.02
C PHE A 52 18.22 11.57 -21.32
N ALA A 53 18.48 10.64 -22.25
CA ALA A 53 19.82 10.33 -22.70
C ALA A 53 20.51 11.55 -23.34
N ALA A 54 19.79 12.31 -24.19
CA ALA A 54 20.30 13.52 -24.82
C ALA A 54 20.63 14.62 -23.78
N THR A 55 19.81 14.78 -22.73
CA THR A 55 20.08 15.72 -21.63
C THR A 55 21.38 15.39 -20.89
N LEU A 56 21.67 14.10 -20.65
CA LEU A 56 22.93 13.66 -20.04
C LEU A 56 24.11 13.81 -20.99
N ALA A 57 23.97 13.39 -22.24
CA ALA A 57 25.01 13.50 -23.26
C ALA A 57 25.43 14.95 -23.51
N GLY A 58 24.47 15.89 -23.48
CA GLY A 58 24.75 17.34 -23.57
C GLY A 58 25.60 17.89 -22.42
N GLN A 59 25.73 17.15 -21.31
CA GLN A 59 26.60 17.46 -20.17
C GLN A 59 27.87 16.59 -20.14
N GLY A 60 28.12 15.79 -21.19
CA GLY A 60 29.25 14.86 -21.25
C GLY A 60 29.09 13.62 -20.36
N LEU A 61 27.85 13.26 -20.00
CA LEU A 61 27.52 12.12 -19.14
C LEU A 61 26.86 11.00 -19.96
N ASP A 62 27.07 9.75 -19.55
CA ASP A 62 26.44 8.57 -20.14
C ASP A 62 25.24 8.13 -19.27
N LEU A 63 24.08 7.85 -19.88
CA LEU A 63 22.91 7.31 -19.16
C LEU A 63 23.19 5.93 -18.54
N ALA A 64 24.09 5.14 -19.12
CA ALA A 64 24.44 3.81 -18.60
C ALA A 64 24.99 3.87 -17.15
N ASP A 65 25.60 4.99 -16.78
CA ASP A 65 26.19 5.24 -15.46
C ASP A 65 25.17 5.64 -14.38
N TYR A 66 23.89 5.77 -14.75
CA TYR A 66 22.83 6.27 -13.89
C TYR A 66 21.63 5.33 -13.87
N HIS A 67 20.90 5.36 -12.74
CA HIS A 67 19.52 4.90 -12.66
C HIS A 67 18.56 6.07 -12.83
N LEU A 68 17.41 5.84 -13.46
CA LEU A 68 16.31 6.78 -13.55
C LEU A 68 15.44 6.66 -12.28
N LEU A 69 15.19 7.80 -11.65
CA LEU A 69 14.51 7.88 -10.36
C LEU A 69 13.37 8.91 -10.43
N PRO A 70 12.10 8.49 -10.32
CA PRO A 70 10.97 9.41 -10.31
C PRO A 70 10.83 10.09 -8.94
N VAL A 71 10.55 11.39 -8.95
CA VAL A 71 10.52 12.24 -7.78
C VAL A 71 9.28 13.12 -7.80
N HIS A 72 8.64 13.25 -6.64
CA HIS A 72 7.56 14.21 -6.48
C HIS A 72 8.10 15.64 -6.71
N PRO A 73 7.44 16.46 -7.56
CA PRO A 73 7.87 17.85 -7.79
C PRO A 73 8.09 18.69 -6.52
N TRP A 74 7.20 18.55 -5.51
CA TRP A 74 7.37 19.19 -4.21
C TRP A 74 8.69 18.77 -3.52
N GLN A 75 9.04 17.48 -3.56
CA GLN A 75 10.26 16.98 -2.94
C GLN A 75 11.50 17.56 -3.61
N TRP A 76 11.51 17.65 -4.94
CA TRP A 76 12.60 18.29 -5.67
C TRP A 76 12.77 19.76 -5.24
N TRP A 77 11.73 20.57 -5.42
CA TRP A 77 11.82 22.04 -5.26
C TRP A 77 11.98 22.51 -3.81
N ASN A 78 11.54 21.72 -2.82
CA ASN A 78 11.60 22.12 -1.41
C ASN A 78 12.71 21.44 -0.62
N LYS A 79 13.25 20.32 -1.12
CA LYS A 79 14.20 19.50 -0.37
C LYS A 79 15.44 19.18 -1.19
N LEU A 80 15.31 18.46 -2.30
CA LEU A 80 16.49 17.91 -2.99
C LEU A 80 17.35 19.01 -3.63
N SER A 81 16.74 20.04 -4.21
CA SER A 81 17.50 21.16 -4.81
C SER A 81 18.33 21.96 -3.81
N VAL A 82 18.12 21.78 -2.51
CA VAL A 82 18.83 22.48 -1.43
C VAL A 82 19.64 21.49 -0.58
N SER A 83 18.97 20.56 0.08
CA SER A 83 19.61 19.58 0.98
C SER A 83 20.54 18.62 0.24
N PHE A 84 20.29 18.36 -1.05
CA PHE A 84 21.12 17.49 -1.90
C PHE A 84 21.91 18.33 -2.92
N ALA A 85 22.10 19.64 -2.68
CA ALA A 85 22.76 20.54 -3.62
C ALA A 85 24.20 20.08 -3.99
N ALA A 86 24.93 19.47 -3.05
CA ALA A 86 26.24 18.90 -3.33
C ALA A 86 26.17 17.69 -4.28
N GLU A 87 25.09 16.91 -4.21
CA GLU A 87 24.86 15.77 -5.11
C GLU A 87 24.54 16.27 -6.53
N VAL A 88 23.78 17.36 -6.64
CA VAL A 88 23.46 18.01 -7.92
C VAL A 88 24.71 18.68 -8.52
N ALA A 89 25.44 19.46 -7.73
CA ALA A 89 26.63 20.19 -8.20
C ALA A 89 27.75 19.26 -8.71
N GLN A 90 27.81 18.03 -8.18
CA GLN A 90 28.78 17.00 -8.59
C GLN A 90 28.20 16.04 -9.64
N GLN A 91 27.05 16.37 -10.23
CA GLN A 91 26.35 15.55 -11.22
C GLN A 91 26.08 14.12 -10.73
N ARG A 92 26.03 13.89 -9.41
CA ARG A 92 25.59 12.60 -8.84
C ARG A 92 24.08 12.43 -8.94
N LEU A 93 23.37 13.56 -8.97
CA LEU A 93 21.97 13.69 -9.36
C LEU A 93 21.86 14.72 -10.48
N VAL A 94 21.21 14.37 -11.58
CA VAL A 94 20.91 15.29 -12.69
C VAL A 94 19.41 15.34 -12.89
N LEU A 95 18.82 16.55 -12.88
CA LEU A 95 17.41 16.75 -13.21
C LEU A 95 17.19 16.57 -14.71
N LEU A 96 16.32 15.63 -15.08
CA LEU A 96 15.98 15.32 -16.48
C LEU A 96 14.70 16.03 -16.95
N GLY A 97 13.91 16.56 -16.02
CA GLY A 97 12.64 17.24 -16.27
C GLY A 97 11.43 16.39 -15.92
N GLU A 98 10.27 16.79 -16.42
CA GLU A 98 9.01 16.07 -16.24
C GLU A 98 8.94 14.83 -17.15
N GLY A 99 8.29 13.79 -16.64
CA GLY A 99 7.74 12.71 -17.47
C GLY A 99 6.52 13.19 -18.25
N ASP A 100 6.12 12.40 -19.25
CA ASP A 100 5.01 12.77 -20.14
C ASP A 100 3.64 12.36 -19.56
N ASP A 101 3.60 11.27 -18.78
CA ASP A 101 2.41 10.71 -18.14
C ASP A 101 1.84 11.61 -17.03
N ALA A 102 0.51 11.70 -17.00
CA ALA A 102 -0.24 12.39 -15.97
C ALA A 102 -0.66 11.41 -14.88
N TYR A 103 -0.46 11.80 -13.63
CA TYR A 103 -0.81 11.00 -12.46
C TYR A 103 -1.80 11.72 -11.55
N LEU A 104 -2.55 10.96 -10.77
CA LEU A 104 -3.30 11.48 -9.62
C LEU A 104 -2.70 11.00 -8.31
N ALA A 105 -2.48 11.95 -7.39
CA ALA A 105 -2.12 11.65 -6.02
C ALA A 105 -3.25 10.83 -5.37
N GLN A 106 -2.89 9.67 -4.82
CA GLN A 106 -3.80 8.83 -4.05
C GLN A 106 -3.93 9.38 -2.62
N GLN A 107 -4.83 8.81 -1.80
CA GLN A 107 -5.09 9.27 -0.43
C GLN A 107 -3.83 9.38 0.46
N SER A 108 -2.78 8.59 0.18
CA SER A 108 -1.48 8.67 0.86
C SER A 108 -0.64 9.92 0.50
N ILE A 109 -1.12 10.75 -0.43
CA ILE A 109 -0.50 11.96 -1.02
C ILE A 109 0.69 11.63 -1.94
N ARG A 110 1.56 10.71 -1.52
CA ARG A 110 2.85 10.43 -2.18
C ARG A 110 2.86 9.21 -3.11
N THR A 111 1.74 8.51 -3.22
CA THR A 111 1.52 7.42 -4.18
C THR A 111 0.71 7.96 -5.34
N PHE A 112 1.12 7.66 -6.56
CA PHE A 112 0.60 8.26 -7.79
C PHE A 112 0.03 7.18 -8.70
N PHE A 113 -1.25 7.29 -9.04
CA PHE A 113 -1.91 6.44 -10.04
C PHE A 113 -1.73 7.04 -11.43
N ASN A 114 -1.32 6.24 -12.41
CA ASN A 114 -1.13 6.72 -13.78
C ASN A 114 -2.49 6.84 -14.49
N THR A 115 -2.90 8.07 -14.79
CA THR A 115 -4.17 8.33 -15.50
C THR A 115 -4.02 8.35 -17.02
N SER A 116 -2.81 8.54 -17.54
CA SER A 116 -2.53 8.35 -18.97
C SER A 116 -2.63 6.88 -19.35
N HIS A 117 -2.11 6.01 -18.49
CA HIS A 117 -2.04 4.55 -18.69
C HIS A 117 -2.41 3.81 -17.39
N PRO A 118 -3.71 3.59 -17.13
CA PRO A 118 -4.21 2.93 -15.91
C PRO A 118 -3.65 1.52 -15.65
N ASP A 119 -3.11 0.87 -16.66
CA ASP A 119 -2.46 -0.45 -16.61
C ASP A 119 -1.02 -0.40 -16.08
N LYS A 120 -0.34 0.75 -16.17
CA LYS A 120 1.02 0.95 -15.65
C LYS A 120 1.04 0.98 -14.12
N HIS A 121 2.23 0.86 -13.55
CA HIS A 121 2.41 0.83 -12.10
C HIS A 121 1.98 2.15 -11.45
N TYR A 122 1.51 2.06 -10.21
CA TYR A 122 1.59 3.20 -9.30
C TYR A 122 3.05 3.53 -9.02
N VAL A 123 3.35 4.81 -8.84
CA VAL A 123 4.65 5.26 -8.36
C VAL A 123 4.51 5.85 -6.97
N LYS A 124 5.19 5.28 -5.97
CA LYS A 124 5.26 5.85 -4.61
C LYS A 124 6.60 6.53 -4.44
N THR A 125 6.58 7.77 -3.98
CA THR A 125 7.78 8.64 -3.91
C THR A 125 8.08 9.05 -2.47
N ALA A 126 9.34 9.34 -2.17
CA ALA A 126 9.69 10.01 -0.92
C ALA A 126 9.12 11.44 -0.89
N MET A 127 8.45 11.81 0.20
CA MET A 127 7.90 13.16 0.39
C MET A 127 8.06 13.62 1.83
N SER A 128 8.90 14.62 2.07
CA SER A 128 9.20 15.11 3.42
C SER A 128 8.14 16.09 3.95
N VAL A 129 6.87 15.68 3.90
CA VAL A 129 5.72 16.35 4.52
C VAL A 129 5.28 15.54 5.74
N LEU A 130 4.89 16.24 6.80
CA LEU A 130 4.32 15.65 8.01
C LEU A 130 2.82 15.44 7.80
N ASN A 131 2.33 14.22 7.98
CA ASN A 131 0.90 13.93 7.99
C ASN A 131 0.58 12.86 9.04
N MET A 132 -0.44 13.11 9.88
CA MET A 132 -0.85 12.25 11.01
C MET A 132 0.33 11.81 11.91
N GLY A 133 1.22 12.75 12.26
CA GLY A 133 2.33 12.48 13.19
C GLY A 133 3.57 11.82 12.58
N PHE A 134 3.54 11.41 11.30
CA PHE A 134 4.68 10.77 10.64
C PHE A 134 5.18 11.56 9.43
N MET A 135 6.51 11.67 9.31
CA MET A 135 7.16 12.18 8.11
C MET A 135 7.02 11.14 6.99
N ARG A 136 6.45 11.52 5.85
CA ARG A 136 6.16 10.63 4.71
C ARG A 136 7.39 10.35 3.82
N GLY A 137 8.55 10.10 4.44
CA GLY A 137 9.78 9.70 3.77
C GLY A 137 9.80 8.21 3.38
N LEU A 138 10.65 7.82 2.44
CA LEU A 138 10.82 6.44 1.99
C LEU A 138 12.28 6.02 2.20
N SER A 139 12.51 4.95 2.96
CA SER A 139 13.85 4.54 3.38
C SER A 139 14.57 3.75 2.28
N ALA A 140 15.73 4.24 1.81
CA ALA A 140 16.55 3.53 0.84
C ALA A 140 16.93 2.11 1.30
N ALA A 141 17.17 1.92 2.61
CA ALA A 141 17.48 0.60 3.17
C ALA A 141 16.27 -0.35 3.17
N TYR A 142 15.05 0.16 3.33
CA TYR A 142 13.85 -0.69 3.26
C TYR A 142 13.54 -1.12 1.82
N MET A 143 13.86 -0.26 0.85
CA MET A 143 13.63 -0.53 -0.58
C MET A 143 14.38 -1.78 -1.06
N GLU A 144 15.54 -2.07 -0.49
CA GLU A 144 16.34 -3.24 -0.87
C GLU A 144 15.57 -4.56 -0.72
N ALA A 145 14.89 -4.75 0.42
CA ALA A 145 14.10 -5.95 0.71
C ALA A 145 12.66 -5.90 0.17
N THR A 146 12.20 -4.74 -0.33
CA THR A 146 10.78 -4.49 -0.61
C THR A 146 10.20 -5.46 -1.64
N PRO A 147 10.80 -5.65 -2.84
CA PRO A 147 10.24 -6.57 -3.83
C PRO A 147 10.27 -8.03 -3.37
N ALA A 148 11.32 -8.45 -2.66
CA ALA A 148 11.44 -9.82 -2.14
C ALA A 148 10.35 -10.17 -1.12
N ILE A 149 10.02 -9.23 -0.23
CA ILE A 149 8.91 -9.38 0.74
C ILE A 149 7.57 -9.51 0.00
N ASN A 150 7.35 -8.73 -1.05
CA ASN A 150 6.11 -8.79 -1.83
C ASN A 150 5.97 -10.11 -2.60
N ASP A 151 7.06 -10.61 -3.20
CA ASP A 151 7.04 -11.89 -3.89
C ASP A 151 6.83 -13.06 -2.94
N TRP A 152 7.46 -13.04 -1.75
CA TRP A 152 7.22 -14.02 -0.69
C TRP A 152 5.75 -14.05 -0.28
N LEU A 153 5.17 -12.87 0.01
CA LEU A 153 3.78 -12.80 0.43
C LEU A 153 2.82 -13.24 -0.69
N ALA A 154 3.08 -12.83 -1.93
CA ALA A 154 2.27 -13.25 -3.07
C ALA A 154 2.30 -14.77 -3.29
N GLN A 155 3.45 -15.41 -3.08
CA GLN A 155 3.59 -16.87 -3.15
C GLN A 155 2.86 -17.57 -2.00
N LEU A 156 2.96 -17.03 -0.77
CA LEU A 156 2.22 -17.52 0.39
C LEU A 156 0.71 -17.46 0.12
N ILE A 157 0.21 -16.32 -0.39
CA ILE A 157 -1.19 -16.11 -0.74
C ILE A 157 -1.66 -17.09 -1.84
N ALA A 158 -0.87 -17.26 -2.90
CA ALA A 158 -1.22 -18.16 -3.99
C ALA A 158 -1.26 -19.64 -3.57
N GLY A 159 -0.45 -20.01 -2.57
CA GLY A 159 -0.32 -21.37 -2.05
C GLY A 159 -1.39 -21.79 -1.04
N ASP A 160 -2.19 -20.86 -0.53
CA ASP A 160 -3.15 -21.12 0.54
C ASP A 160 -4.60 -21.20 0.05
N GLU A 161 -5.36 -22.18 0.54
CA GLU A 161 -6.74 -22.43 0.11
C GLU A 161 -7.73 -21.39 0.64
N VAL A 162 -7.51 -20.82 1.84
CA VAL A 162 -8.40 -19.80 2.41
C VAL A 162 -8.30 -18.52 1.63
N PHE A 163 -7.07 -18.08 1.36
CA PHE A 163 -6.85 -16.87 0.57
C PHE A 163 -7.40 -17.05 -0.85
N ARG A 164 -7.25 -18.24 -1.44
CA ARG A 164 -7.84 -18.55 -2.74
C ARG A 164 -9.37 -18.54 -2.72
N ALA A 165 -9.99 -19.14 -1.70
CA ALA A 165 -11.44 -19.16 -1.53
C ALA A 165 -12.01 -17.74 -1.32
N ALA A 166 -11.31 -16.89 -0.57
CA ALA A 166 -11.65 -15.48 -0.38
C ALA A 166 -11.30 -14.59 -1.59
N ARG A 167 -10.67 -15.14 -2.63
CA ARG A 167 -10.12 -14.41 -3.80
C ARG A 167 -9.21 -13.25 -3.36
N PHE A 168 -8.54 -13.42 -2.23
CA PHE A 168 -7.66 -12.43 -1.61
C PHE A 168 -6.39 -12.25 -2.44
N SER A 169 -5.94 -11.02 -2.59
CA SER A 169 -4.73 -10.70 -3.35
C SER A 169 -4.03 -9.45 -2.84
N ILE A 170 -2.83 -9.22 -3.34
CA ILE A 170 -2.09 -7.97 -3.14
C ILE A 170 -1.70 -7.38 -4.50
N ILE A 171 -1.51 -6.06 -4.54
CA ILE A 171 -0.76 -5.41 -5.62
C ILE A 171 0.68 -5.23 -5.16
N ARG A 172 1.61 -5.95 -5.80
CA ARG A 172 2.99 -6.07 -5.35
C ARG A 172 3.78 -4.79 -5.63
N GLU A 173 4.70 -4.46 -4.74
CA GLU A 173 5.74 -3.46 -4.94
C GLU A 173 6.89 -4.10 -5.75
N ARG A 174 6.74 -4.13 -7.08
CA ARG A 174 7.55 -4.93 -8.02
C ARG A 174 8.98 -4.46 -8.17
N ALA A 175 9.23 -3.18 -7.95
CA ALA A 175 10.56 -2.61 -8.02
C ALA A 175 10.69 -1.42 -7.08
N ALA A 176 11.92 -1.17 -6.64
CA ALA A 176 12.25 -0.04 -5.80
C ALA A 176 13.62 0.51 -6.13
N ILE A 177 13.80 1.80 -5.86
CA ILE A 177 15.07 2.49 -5.99
C ILE A 177 15.30 3.38 -4.77
N GLY A 178 16.48 3.25 -4.16
CA GLY A 178 16.91 4.06 -3.03
C GLY A 178 18.18 4.83 -3.34
N TYR A 179 18.26 6.11 -2.95
CA TYR A 179 19.48 6.91 -3.04
C TYR A 179 20.21 7.00 -1.70
N HIS A 180 21.51 6.74 -1.72
CA HIS A 180 22.40 6.74 -0.56
C HIS A 180 23.15 8.06 -0.44
N HIS A 181 22.59 9.01 0.30
CA HIS A 181 23.29 10.26 0.62
C HIS A 181 24.35 10.00 1.71
N ARG A 182 25.58 9.71 1.28
CA ARG A 182 26.63 9.14 2.16
C ARG A 182 27.08 10.06 3.29
N GLN A 183 27.00 11.37 3.11
CA GLN A 183 27.27 12.34 4.18
C GLN A 183 26.19 12.26 5.28
N TYR A 184 24.90 12.21 4.91
CA TYR A 184 23.82 12.00 5.87
C TYR A 184 23.90 10.61 6.51
N GLU A 185 24.25 9.57 5.76
CA GLU A 185 24.47 8.23 6.32
C GLU A 185 25.61 8.20 7.35
N ARG A 186 26.66 9.01 7.16
CA ARG A 186 27.74 9.13 8.16
C ARG A 186 27.36 9.99 9.36
N ALA A 187 26.53 11.01 9.16
CA ALA A 187 26.22 12.03 10.17
C ALA A 187 24.97 11.74 11.01
N THR A 188 24.20 10.71 10.68
CA THR A 188 22.91 10.42 11.34
C THR A 188 22.80 8.94 11.69
N ASP A 189 21.85 8.55 12.54
CA ASP A 189 21.51 7.14 12.75
C ASP A 189 20.60 6.58 11.62
N ARG A 190 20.27 5.29 11.68
CA ARG A 190 19.44 4.61 10.68
C ARG A 190 17.98 5.07 10.64
N TYR A 191 17.49 5.73 11.69
CA TYR A 191 16.09 6.15 11.83
C TYR A 191 15.85 7.58 11.33
N SER A 192 16.92 8.36 11.19
CA SER A 192 16.86 9.74 10.76
C SER A 192 16.04 9.96 9.49
N PRO A 193 15.13 10.95 9.47
CA PRO A 193 14.33 11.29 8.30
C PRO A 193 15.19 11.76 7.11
N TYR A 194 16.42 12.24 7.36
CA TYR A 194 17.36 12.62 6.29
C TYR A 194 17.77 11.45 5.40
N ARG A 195 17.74 10.21 5.92
CA ARG A 195 17.99 8.99 5.15
C ARG A 195 16.76 8.51 4.35
N LYS A 196 15.63 9.22 4.44
CA LYS A 196 14.34 8.85 3.84
C LYS A 196 13.85 9.88 2.81
N MET A 197 14.74 10.75 2.33
CA MET A 197 14.39 11.89 1.48
C MET A 197 14.36 11.58 -0.02
N LEU A 198 14.98 10.49 -0.47
CA LEU A 198 15.07 10.15 -1.89
C LEU A 198 15.05 8.64 -2.12
N ALA A 199 13.86 8.15 -2.45
CA ALA A 199 13.60 6.80 -2.91
C ALA A 199 12.26 6.78 -3.66
N ALA A 200 12.04 5.76 -4.48
CA ALA A 200 10.76 5.49 -5.11
C ALA A 200 10.52 3.98 -5.22
N LEU A 201 9.25 3.59 -5.38
CA LEU A 201 8.88 2.23 -5.74
C LEU A 201 7.75 2.21 -6.76
N TRP A 202 7.67 1.12 -7.51
CA TRP A 202 6.63 0.83 -8.48
C TRP A 202 5.76 -0.30 -7.96
N ARG A 203 4.45 -0.07 -7.89
CA ARG A 203 3.46 -1.03 -7.41
C ARG A 203 2.49 -1.38 -8.52
N GLU A 204 2.13 -2.64 -8.64
CA GLU A 204 1.18 -3.10 -9.67
C GLU A 204 -0.12 -2.30 -9.63
N SER A 205 -0.70 -2.06 -10.81
CA SER A 205 -2.08 -1.59 -10.91
C SER A 205 -3.04 -2.76 -10.75
N PRO A 206 -4.16 -2.60 -10.01
CA PRO A 206 -5.23 -3.59 -10.00
C PRO A 206 -6.09 -3.53 -11.27
N VAL A 207 -6.00 -2.47 -12.08
CA VAL A 207 -6.88 -2.26 -13.25
C VAL A 207 -6.80 -3.41 -14.27
N PRO A 208 -5.61 -3.94 -14.62
CA PRO A 208 -5.53 -5.09 -15.53
C PRO A 208 -6.18 -6.38 -14.99
N GLN A 209 -6.51 -6.44 -13.69
CA GLN A 209 -7.09 -7.61 -13.03
C GLN A 209 -8.62 -7.55 -12.92
N LEU A 210 -9.25 -6.50 -13.47
CA LEU A 210 -10.71 -6.34 -13.44
C LEU A 210 -11.37 -7.23 -14.49
N GLY A 211 -12.42 -7.94 -14.06
CA GLY A 211 -13.38 -8.56 -14.96
C GLY A 211 -14.36 -7.54 -15.57
N GLU A 212 -15.14 -7.99 -16.54
CA GLU A 212 -16.26 -7.20 -17.08
C GLU A 212 -17.26 -6.87 -15.96
N GLY A 213 -17.74 -5.62 -15.91
CA GLY A 213 -18.69 -5.16 -14.88
C GLY A 213 -18.06 -4.86 -13.51
N GLN A 214 -16.81 -5.26 -13.26
CA GLN A 214 -16.14 -4.99 -11.99
C GLN A 214 -15.57 -3.57 -11.91
N ARG A 215 -15.66 -2.94 -10.73
CA ARG A 215 -15.06 -1.63 -10.45
C ARG A 215 -14.25 -1.64 -9.16
N LEU A 216 -13.36 -0.67 -9.03
CA LEU A 216 -12.50 -0.48 -7.86
C LEU A 216 -13.01 0.65 -6.98
N ALA A 217 -12.93 0.46 -5.68
CA ALA A 217 -13.07 1.53 -4.70
C ALA A 217 -12.07 1.34 -3.56
N THR A 218 -11.53 2.42 -3.02
CA THR A 218 -10.82 2.33 -1.73
C THR A 218 -11.81 1.86 -0.66
N MET A 219 -11.36 1.01 0.27
CA MET A 219 -12.19 0.59 1.39
C MET A 219 -12.56 1.76 2.31
N ALA A 220 -11.78 2.85 2.33
CA ALA A 220 -12.16 4.11 2.99
C ALA A 220 -13.51 4.66 2.49
N SER A 221 -13.91 4.30 1.26
CA SER A 221 -15.18 4.74 0.69
C SER A 221 -16.40 4.17 1.42
N LEU A 222 -16.31 3.02 2.09
CA LEU A 222 -17.44 2.51 2.88
C LEU A 222 -17.72 3.35 4.14
N LEU A 223 -16.75 4.18 4.57
CA LEU A 223 -16.93 5.13 5.66
C LEU A 223 -17.32 6.53 5.15
N HIS A 224 -17.48 6.69 3.83
CA HIS A 224 -17.80 7.98 3.23
C HIS A 224 -19.29 8.30 3.42
N THR A 225 -19.53 9.52 3.87
CA THR A 225 -20.83 10.20 3.82
C THR A 225 -20.70 11.38 2.88
N ASP A 226 -21.69 11.55 2.00
CA ASP A 226 -21.73 12.70 1.11
C ASP A 226 -22.16 13.99 1.84
N ALA A 227 -22.29 15.09 1.10
CA ALA A 227 -22.68 16.38 1.65
C ALA A 227 -24.12 16.41 2.20
N ASP A 228 -24.98 15.48 1.77
CA ASP A 228 -26.37 15.34 2.20
C ASP A 228 -26.50 14.31 3.35
N GLY A 229 -25.39 13.66 3.74
CA GLY A 229 -25.29 12.71 4.84
C GLY A 229 -25.58 11.26 4.46
N ALA A 230 -25.71 10.93 3.17
CA ALA A 230 -25.95 9.57 2.72
C ALA A 230 -24.66 8.74 2.72
N SER A 231 -24.70 7.49 3.22
CA SER A 231 -23.55 6.61 3.23
C SER A 231 -23.35 5.98 1.85
N LEU A 232 -22.10 5.97 1.37
CA LEU A 232 -21.77 5.21 0.18
C LEU A 232 -21.95 3.70 0.40
N ALA A 233 -21.70 3.18 1.61
CA ALA A 233 -21.97 1.78 1.91
C ALA A 233 -23.47 1.46 1.80
N GLY A 234 -24.34 2.36 2.27
CA GLY A 234 -25.80 2.24 2.10
C GLY A 234 -26.20 2.21 0.63
N ALA A 235 -25.61 3.10 -0.19
CA ALA A 235 -25.85 3.13 -1.64
C ALA A 235 -25.40 1.83 -2.35
N LEU A 236 -24.24 1.27 -1.97
CA LEU A 236 -23.74 0.00 -2.51
C LEU A 236 -24.63 -1.19 -2.12
N ILE A 237 -25.12 -1.22 -0.87
CA ILE A 237 -26.08 -2.22 -0.42
C ILE A 237 -27.35 -2.14 -1.27
N ALA A 238 -27.91 -0.94 -1.45
CA ALA A 238 -29.10 -0.73 -2.26
C ALA A 238 -28.90 -1.12 -3.73
N GLU A 239 -27.76 -0.77 -4.33
CA GLU A 239 -27.38 -1.16 -5.69
C GLU A 239 -27.33 -2.68 -5.85
N SER A 240 -26.82 -3.39 -4.83
CA SER A 240 -26.68 -4.85 -4.88
C SER A 240 -27.99 -5.63 -4.81
N GLY A 241 -29.06 -5.00 -4.32
CA GLY A 241 -30.33 -5.67 -4.05
C GLY A 241 -30.26 -6.76 -2.96
N LEU A 242 -29.13 -6.90 -2.26
CA LEU A 242 -28.97 -7.83 -1.15
C LEU A 242 -29.57 -7.29 0.14
N ALA A 243 -29.97 -8.19 1.03
CA ALA A 243 -30.22 -7.80 2.42
C ALA A 243 -28.92 -7.26 3.05
N PRO A 244 -28.96 -6.18 3.86
CA PRO A 244 -27.77 -5.53 4.39
C PRO A 244 -26.82 -6.47 5.14
N GLU A 245 -27.34 -7.42 5.93
CA GLU A 245 -26.56 -8.43 6.65
C GLU A 245 -25.88 -9.43 5.69
N VAL A 246 -26.48 -9.73 4.54
CA VAL A 246 -25.88 -10.59 3.51
C VAL A 246 -24.76 -9.86 2.78
N TRP A 247 -24.97 -8.58 2.47
CA TRP A 247 -23.93 -7.74 1.88
C TRP A 247 -22.73 -7.59 2.84
N LEU A 248 -23.02 -7.31 4.12
CA LEU A 248 -22.01 -7.19 5.17
C LEU A 248 -21.24 -8.50 5.33
N ARG A 249 -21.93 -9.64 5.32
CA ARG A 249 -21.29 -10.96 5.40
C ARG A 249 -20.30 -11.18 4.25
N ARG A 250 -20.68 -10.84 3.01
CA ARG A 250 -19.76 -10.95 1.85
C ARG A 250 -18.53 -10.07 2.00
N TYR A 251 -18.71 -8.82 2.43
CA TYR A 251 -17.60 -7.91 2.71
C TYR A 251 -16.66 -8.49 3.79
N LEU A 252 -17.20 -8.97 4.91
CA LEU A 252 -16.40 -9.56 5.99
C LEU A 252 -15.67 -10.83 5.55
N ASP A 253 -16.30 -11.69 4.77
CA ASP A 253 -15.65 -12.90 4.26
C ASP A 253 -14.53 -12.55 3.26
N ALA A 254 -14.67 -11.47 2.48
CA ALA A 254 -13.62 -10.98 1.61
C ALA A 254 -12.47 -10.29 2.36
N TYR A 255 -12.76 -9.54 3.44
CA TYR A 255 -11.80 -8.68 4.15
C TYR A 255 -11.31 -9.27 5.48
N LEU A 256 -12.21 -9.58 6.40
CA LEU A 256 -11.90 -10.00 7.76
C LEU A 256 -11.32 -11.42 7.79
N VAL A 257 -11.85 -12.35 6.99
CA VAL A 257 -11.37 -13.74 6.97
C VAL A 257 -9.88 -13.84 6.58
N PRO A 258 -9.39 -13.17 5.51
CA PRO A 258 -7.95 -13.14 5.24
C PRO A 258 -7.12 -12.54 6.38
N VAL A 259 -7.61 -11.49 7.06
CA VAL A 259 -6.91 -10.89 8.21
C VAL A 259 -6.81 -11.90 9.37
N LEU A 260 -7.91 -12.56 9.72
CA LEU A 260 -7.92 -13.60 10.76
C LEU A 260 -7.01 -14.77 10.37
N HIS A 261 -7.05 -15.19 9.11
CA HIS A 261 -6.26 -16.31 8.64
C HIS A 261 -4.77 -16.01 8.68
N SER A 262 -4.35 -14.84 8.19
CA SER A 262 -2.97 -14.38 8.32
C SER A 262 -2.50 -14.38 9.77
N PHE A 263 -3.33 -13.86 10.69
CA PHE A 263 -3.00 -13.81 12.11
C PHE A 263 -2.82 -15.20 12.72
N TYR A 264 -3.82 -16.09 12.61
CA TYR A 264 -3.80 -17.37 13.31
C TYR A 264 -2.89 -18.41 12.65
N GLN A 265 -2.86 -18.48 11.32
CA GLN A 265 -2.10 -19.50 10.59
C GLN A 265 -0.62 -19.12 10.45
N TYR A 266 -0.32 -17.84 10.30
CA TYR A 266 1.01 -17.38 9.89
C TYR A 266 1.66 -16.37 10.85
N ASP A 267 0.99 -16.02 11.96
CA ASP A 267 1.41 -14.94 12.86
C ASP A 267 1.65 -13.63 12.09
N LEU A 268 0.98 -13.47 10.94
CA LEU A 268 1.18 -12.42 9.96
C LEU A 268 0.11 -11.35 10.11
N VAL A 269 0.54 -10.09 10.22
CA VAL A 269 -0.33 -8.92 10.28
C VAL A 269 -0.01 -7.91 9.19
N TYR A 270 -0.99 -7.07 8.88
CA TYR A 270 -0.91 -5.96 7.94
C TYR A 270 -1.24 -4.66 8.69
N MET A 271 -1.34 -3.55 7.94
CA MET A 271 -2.03 -2.34 8.35
C MET A 271 -3.36 -2.23 7.57
N PRO A 272 -4.42 -2.98 7.93
CA PRO A 272 -5.58 -3.24 7.07
C PRO A 272 -6.64 -2.12 7.11
N HIS A 273 -6.23 -0.86 7.25
CA HIS A 273 -7.16 0.29 7.30
C HIS A 273 -7.69 0.68 5.91
N GLY A 274 -8.72 1.54 5.87
CA GLY A 274 -9.44 1.91 4.65
C GLY A 274 -8.58 2.31 3.44
N GLU A 275 -7.46 3.01 3.64
CA GLU A 275 -6.56 3.40 2.55
C GLU A 275 -5.80 2.21 1.93
N ASN A 276 -5.45 1.18 2.71
CA ASN A 276 -4.58 0.06 2.29
C ASN A 276 -5.32 -1.11 1.68
N VAL A 277 -6.65 -1.02 1.61
CA VAL A 277 -7.52 -2.03 1.04
C VAL A 277 -8.29 -1.43 -0.13
N ILE A 278 -8.22 -2.11 -1.26
CA ILE A 278 -9.01 -1.80 -2.46
C ILE A 278 -10.08 -2.88 -2.59
N LEU A 279 -11.33 -2.45 -2.66
CA LEU A 279 -12.48 -3.29 -2.93
C LEU A 279 -12.61 -3.49 -4.43
N VAL A 280 -12.87 -4.74 -4.83
CA VAL A 280 -13.43 -5.03 -6.14
C VAL A 280 -14.92 -5.24 -5.96
N ILE A 281 -15.69 -4.39 -6.63
CA ILE A 281 -17.14 -4.32 -6.50
C ILE A 281 -17.76 -4.81 -7.81
N GLU A 282 -18.73 -5.70 -7.70
CA GLU A 282 -19.52 -6.24 -8.81
C GLU A 282 -20.99 -6.17 -8.40
N ASP A 283 -21.82 -5.52 -9.21
CA ASP A 283 -23.24 -5.27 -8.93
C ASP A 283 -23.49 -4.77 -7.49
N GLY A 284 -22.79 -3.71 -7.07
CA GLY A 284 -22.90 -3.12 -5.73
C GLY A 284 -22.31 -3.96 -4.58
N ALA A 285 -22.00 -5.25 -4.76
CA ALA A 285 -21.45 -6.12 -3.73
C ALA A 285 -19.93 -6.20 -3.78
N VAL A 286 -19.28 -6.40 -2.63
CA VAL A 286 -17.85 -6.69 -2.57
C VAL A 286 -17.60 -8.12 -3.04
N ASP A 287 -16.90 -8.26 -4.17
CA ASP A 287 -16.49 -9.56 -4.73
C ASP A 287 -15.24 -10.08 -4.02
N ARG A 288 -14.24 -9.20 -3.85
CA ARG A 288 -12.95 -9.53 -3.22
C ARG A 288 -12.22 -8.25 -2.81
N VAL A 289 -11.13 -8.43 -2.06
CA VAL A 289 -10.26 -7.32 -1.67
C VAL A 289 -8.82 -7.50 -2.17
N ILE A 290 -8.15 -6.37 -2.34
CA ILE A 290 -6.75 -6.28 -2.76
C ILE A 290 -6.01 -5.42 -1.72
N PHE A 291 -4.97 -5.98 -1.10
CA PHE A 291 -4.14 -5.22 -0.14
C PHE A 291 -2.95 -4.55 -0.83
N LYS A 292 -2.51 -3.43 -0.27
CA LYS A 292 -1.34 -2.66 -0.69
C LYS A 292 -0.56 -2.14 0.51
N ASP A 293 0.60 -1.52 0.23
CA ASP A 293 1.54 -1.03 1.25
C ASP A 293 2.03 -2.19 2.13
N ILE A 294 2.79 -3.08 1.49
CA ILE A 294 3.14 -4.37 2.06
C ILE A 294 4.45 -4.27 2.84
N ALA A 295 5.56 -3.99 2.16
CA ALA A 295 6.87 -4.19 2.77
C ALA A 295 7.15 -3.22 3.95
N GLU A 296 6.51 -2.05 3.99
CA GLU A 296 6.65 -1.11 5.11
C GLU A 296 5.78 -1.47 6.31
N GLU A 297 4.71 -2.26 6.13
CA GLU A 297 3.65 -2.42 7.13
C GLU A 297 3.48 -3.85 7.66
N ILE A 298 3.80 -4.88 6.86
CA ILE A 298 3.58 -6.26 7.33
C ILE A 298 4.59 -6.67 8.39
N CYS A 299 4.13 -7.54 9.28
CA CYS A 299 4.94 -8.10 10.35
C CYS A 299 4.57 -9.57 10.57
N VAL A 300 5.57 -10.41 10.81
CA VAL A 300 5.42 -11.78 11.33
C VAL A 300 5.78 -11.75 12.81
N MET A 301 4.78 -11.91 13.68
CA MET A 301 4.89 -11.80 15.14
C MET A 301 5.43 -13.09 15.78
N ASP A 302 6.42 -13.68 15.12
CA ASP A 302 7.16 -14.85 15.55
C ASP A 302 8.66 -14.60 15.29
N PRO A 303 9.47 -14.35 16.33
CA PRO A 303 10.90 -14.10 16.18
C PRO A 303 11.66 -15.32 15.62
N ASP A 304 11.13 -16.52 15.84
CA ASP A 304 11.72 -17.80 15.44
C ASP A 304 11.24 -18.28 14.06
N ALA A 305 10.37 -17.50 13.39
CA ALA A 305 9.88 -17.81 12.06
C ALA A 305 11.03 -18.03 11.07
N VAL A 306 10.94 -19.13 10.31
CA VAL A 306 11.88 -19.46 9.23
C VAL A 306 11.43 -18.74 7.97
N LEU A 307 12.04 -17.59 7.71
CA LEU A 307 11.81 -16.78 6.51
C LEU A 307 13.05 -16.77 5.61
N PRO A 308 12.90 -16.54 4.29
CA PRO A 308 14.04 -16.30 3.42
C PRO A 308 14.89 -15.11 3.94
N PRO A 309 16.23 -15.13 3.78
CA PRO A 309 17.11 -14.08 4.33
C PRO A 309 16.72 -12.65 3.94
N ALA A 310 16.22 -12.45 2.71
CA ALA A 310 15.79 -11.14 2.22
C ALA A 310 14.49 -10.62 2.87
N VAL A 311 13.75 -11.48 3.57
CA VAL A 311 12.43 -11.20 4.16
C VAL A 311 12.50 -11.09 5.69
N GLU A 312 13.56 -11.63 6.32
CA GLU A 312 13.71 -11.75 7.79
C GLU A 312 13.41 -10.47 8.59
N ARG A 313 13.60 -9.28 7.99
CA ARG A 313 13.33 -8.01 8.66
C ARG A 313 11.88 -7.80 9.09
N ILE A 314 10.93 -8.57 8.55
CA ILE A 314 9.51 -8.47 8.94
C ILE A 314 9.19 -9.24 10.22
N LYS A 315 10.14 -10.01 10.76
CA LYS A 315 9.97 -10.68 12.05
C LYS A 315 9.99 -9.65 13.17
N ALA A 316 9.08 -9.80 14.12
CA ALA A 316 9.09 -9.00 15.34
C ALA A 316 8.74 -9.84 16.55
N GLU A 317 9.37 -9.50 17.67
CA GLU A 317 8.96 -9.95 18.99
C GLU A 317 7.87 -9.00 19.49
N VAL A 318 6.65 -9.53 19.63
CA VAL A 318 5.49 -8.80 20.13
C VAL A 318 4.94 -9.54 21.34
N PRO A 319 4.72 -8.86 22.49
CA PRO A 319 4.08 -9.48 23.65
C PRO A 319 2.75 -10.12 23.27
N GLU A 320 2.47 -11.31 23.79
CA GLU A 320 1.31 -12.13 23.39
C GLU A 320 -0.02 -11.37 23.55
N GLU A 321 -0.17 -10.62 24.64
CA GLU A 321 -1.34 -9.79 24.92
C GLU A 321 -1.53 -8.63 23.93
N MET A 322 -0.46 -8.21 23.24
CA MET A 322 -0.48 -7.12 22.28
C MET A 322 -0.76 -7.59 20.85
N LYS A 323 -0.51 -8.88 20.53
CA LYS A 323 -0.69 -9.40 19.16
C LYS A 323 -2.10 -9.17 18.65
N ILE A 324 -3.11 -9.51 19.46
CA ILE A 324 -4.52 -9.43 19.09
C ILE A 324 -5.00 -7.99 18.83
N LEU A 325 -4.26 -6.97 19.29
CA LEU A 325 -4.58 -5.57 19.02
C LEU A 325 -4.50 -5.22 17.53
N SER A 326 -3.73 -5.96 16.74
CA SER A 326 -3.74 -5.83 15.27
C SER A 326 -5.12 -6.10 14.65
N ILE A 327 -5.99 -6.85 15.33
CA ILE A 327 -7.38 -7.08 14.92
C ILE A 327 -8.29 -6.13 15.69
N PHE A 328 -8.23 -6.10 17.02
CA PHE A 328 -9.16 -5.29 17.82
C PHE A 328 -9.03 -3.79 17.58
N THR A 329 -7.81 -3.28 17.43
CA THR A 329 -7.58 -1.86 17.19
C THR A 329 -7.76 -1.55 15.71
N ASP A 330 -6.98 -2.16 14.83
CA ASP A 330 -6.91 -1.70 13.43
C ASP A 330 -8.17 -2.05 12.62
N VAL A 331 -8.84 -3.16 12.95
CA VAL A 331 -10.05 -3.60 12.27
C VAL A 331 -11.31 -3.18 13.03
N PHE A 332 -11.45 -3.60 14.29
CA PHE A 332 -12.71 -3.39 15.01
C PHE A 332 -12.90 -1.93 15.43
N ASP A 333 -11.94 -1.35 16.15
CA ASP A 333 -12.08 0.03 16.67
C ASP A 333 -11.85 1.09 15.59
N CYS A 334 -10.81 0.94 14.77
CA CYS A 334 -10.41 1.96 13.82
C CYS A 334 -11.18 1.92 12.49
N TYR A 335 -11.96 0.87 12.23
CA TYR A 335 -12.71 0.74 10.97
C TYR A 335 -14.16 0.27 11.16
N LEU A 336 -14.40 -0.95 11.65
CA LEU A 336 -15.76 -1.50 11.75
C LEU A 336 -16.65 -0.70 12.69
N ARG A 337 -16.12 -0.10 13.76
CA ARG A 337 -16.86 0.83 14.63
C ARG A 337 -17.49 1.98 13.84
N PHE A 338 -16.78 2.54 12.87
CA PHE A 338 -17.29 3.63 12.04
C PHE A 338 -18.26 3.14 10.97
N LEU A 339 -18.00 1.98 10.36
CA LEU A 339 -18.91 1.39 9.38
C LEU A 339 -20.26 1.04 10.02
N ASN A 340 -20.23 0.43 11.21
CA ASN A 340 -21.41 0.18 12.04
C ASN A 340 -22.20 1.47 12.28
N ALA A 341 -21.53 2.50 12.81
CA ALA A 341 -22.17 3.78 13.11
C ALA A 341 -22.80 4.45 11.86
N ALA A 342 -22.17 4.34 10.69
CA ALA A 342 -22.71 4.87 9.44
C ALA A 342 -23.98 4.13 9.01
N LEU A 343 -23.96 2.79 8.99
CA LEU A 343 -25.12 1.99 8.58
C LEU A 343 -26.29 2.08 9.57
N ALA A 344 -25.99 2.10 10.88
CA ALA A 344 -27.00 2.27 11.92
C ALA A 344 -27.59 3.68 11.92
N GLY A 345 -26.75 4.71 11.70
CA GLY A 345 -27.19 6.10 11.62
C GLY A 345 -28.12 6.38 10.45
N GLU A 346 -27.96 5.67 9.33
CA GLU A 346 -28.85 5.75 8.16
C GLU A 346 -30.08 4.81 8.26
N GLY A 347 -30.13 3.95 9.29
CA GLY A 347 -31.20 2.97 9.45
C GLY A 347 -31.14 1.81 8.44
N VAL A 348 -29.98 1.58 7.81
CA VAL A 348 -29.75 0.50 6.85
C VAL A 348 -29.55 -0.84 7.56
N LEU A 349 -28.80 -0.85 8.66
CA LEU A 349 -28.56 -2.05 9.47
C LEU A 349 -28.34 -1.65 10.93
N ASP A 350 -29.06 -2.28 11.86
CA ASP A 350 -28.90 -2.01 13.29
C ASP A 350 -27.57 -2.56 13.85
N GLU A 351 -27.12 -1.98 14.97
CA GLU A 351 -25.82 -2.31 15.55
C GLU A 351 -25.71 -3.77 16.02
N ASP A 352 -26.79 -4.32 16.60
CA ASP A 352 -26.80 -5.69 17.10
C ASP A 352 -26.68 -6.68 15.94
N THR A 353 -27.38 -6.43 14.83
CA THR A 353 -27.26 -7.23 13.61
C THR A 353 -25.87 -7.11 13.01
N PHE A 354 -25.29 -5.91 12.92
CA PHE A 354 -23.94 -5.72 12.41
C PHE A 354 -22.91 -6.56 13.17
N TRP A 355 -22.88 -6.43 14.50
CA TRP A 355 -21.91 -7.15 15.32
C TRP A 355 -22.18 -8.65 15.40
N ARG A 356 -23.45 -9.07 15.34
CA ARG A 356 -23.81 -10.49 15.19
C ARG A 356 -23.26 -11.06 13.88
N THR A 357 -23.41 -10.38 12.75
CA THR A 357 -22.85 -10.82 11.46
C THR A 357 -21.32 -10.89 11.51
N ALA A 358 -20.66 -9.92 12.15
CA ALA A 358 -19.21 -9.97 12.37
C ALA A 358 -18.80 -11.18 13.21
N ALA A 359 -19.49 -11.45 14.32
CA ALA A 359 -19.22 -12.62 15.17
C ALA A 359 -19.47 -13.94 14.43
N GLU A 360 -20.50 -14.01 13.57
CA GLU A 360 -20.76 -15.18 12.73
C GLU A 360 -19.68 -15.40 11.68
N SER A 361 -19.06 -14.34 11.14
CA SER A 361 -17.93 -14.47 10.21
C SER A 361 -16.70 -15.04 10.93
N VAL A 362 -16.38 -14.51 12.12
CA VAL A 362 -15.30 -15.04 12.97
C VAL A 362 -15.53 -16.51 13.34
N ARG A 363 -16.74 -16.87 13.82
CA ARG A 363 -17.08 -18.25 14.19
C ARG A 363 -16.99 -19.21 13.01
N ALA A 364 -17.55 -18.84 11.86
CA ALA A 364 -17.47 -19.67 10.66
C ALA A 364 -16.03 -19.93 10.23
N TYR A 365 -15.15 -18.91 10.32
CA TYR A 365 -13.72 -19.10 10.08
C TYR A 365 -13.10 -20.09 11.08
N GLN A 366 -13.34 -19.90 12.39
CA GLN A 366 -12.80 -20.80 13.42
C GLN A 366 -13.29 -22.25 13.25
N GLU A 367 -14.57 -22.45 12.94
CA GLU A 367 -15.17 -23.76 12.67
C GLU A 367 -14.58 -24.41 11.41
N SER A 368 -14.19 -23.62 10.40
CA SER A 368 -13.49 -24.12 9.22
C SER A 368 -12.03 -24.51 9.47
N MET A 369 -11.45 -24.11 10.62
CA MET A 369 -10.05 -24.30 10.98
C MET A 369 -9.85 -25.03 12.32
N PRO A 370 -10.36 -26.27 12.48
CA PRO A 370 -10.22 -27.01 13.73
C PRO A 370 -8.76 -27.26 14.13
N GLN A 371 -7.83 -27.30 13.17
CA GLN A 371 -6.39 -27.45 13.41
C GLN A 371 -5.75 -26.20 14.06
N LEU A 372 -6.44 -25.06 14.08
CA LEU A 372 -5.98 -23.81 14.72
C LEU A 372 -6.71 -23.51 16.03
N ALA A 373 -7.45 -24.49 16.59
CA ALA A 373 -8.25 -24.32 17.80
C ALA A 373 -7.42 -23.86 19.01
N ASP A 374 -6.18 -24.34 19.16
CA ASP A 374 -5.30 -23.96 20.29
C ASP A 374 -4.78 -22.52 20.19
N LYS A 375 -4.73 -21.96 18.97
CA LYS A 375 -4.36 -20.55 18.72
C LYS A 375 -5.56 -19.62 18.77
N SER A 376 -6.77 -20.14 18.62
CA SER A 376 -8.01 -19.38 18.73
C SER A 376 -8.41 -19.33 20.20
N PRO A 377 -8.60 -18.16 20.83
CA PRO A 377 -9.13 -18.14 22.19
C PRO A 377 -10.47 -18.88 22.20
N SER A 378 -10.62 -19.85 23.10
CA SER A 378 -11.90 -20.58 23.23
C SER A 378 -13.02 -19.56 23.38
N THR A 379 -14.13 -19.76 22.66
CA THR A 379 -15.33 -18.92 22.66
C THR A 379 -16.05 -18.82 24.02
N THR A 380 -15.38 -19.19 25.11
CA THR A 380 -15.84 -18.97 26.48
C THR A 380 -15.54 -17.55 26.94
N VAL A 381 -16.14 -16.55 26.30
CA VAL A 381 -16.38 -15.26 26.96
C VAL A 381 -17.43 -15.54 28.03
N ARG A 382 -16.99 -15.85 29.26
CA ARG A 382 -17.88 -15.76 30.43
C ARG A 382 -18.33 -14.30 30.49
N ALA A 383 -19.63 -14.08 30.30
CA ALA A 383 -20.28 -12.85 30.72
C ALA A 383 -20.01 -12.65 32.21
N THR A 384 -18.98 -11.88 32.55
CA THR A 384 -18.84 -11.31 33.87
C THR A 384 -19.62 -10.01 33.86
N SER A 385 -20.84 -10.10 34.36
CA SER A 385 -21.60 -8.97 34.88
C SER A 385 -20.72 -8.14 35.83
N ALA A 386 -20.64 -6.83 35.56
CA ALA A 386 -20.32 -5.81 36.54
C ALA A 386 -21.41 -4.74 36.47
#